data_AF-A0A158HFJ8-F1
#
_entry.id   AF-A0A158HFJ8-F1
#
_cell.length_a   1.000
_cell.length_b   1.000
_cell.length_c   1.000
_cell.angle_alpha   90.00
_cell.angle_beta   90.00
_cell.angle_gamma   90.00
#
_symmetry.space_group_name_H-M   'P 1'
#
loop_
_entity.id
_entity.type
_entity.pdbx_description
1 polymer ?
#
loop_
_entity_poly.entity_id
_entity_poly.type
_entity_poly.pdbx_seq_one_letter_code
_entity_poly.pdbx_strand_id
1 'polypeptide(L)'
;MLLLSSITFGCAMLGWLAVTFLLGLGFLWLEFREFGHLLNEGFGPNRSAFLSSFFTLVGTHGLHVAMGLVWMAVLAAQIICNPAMSECEIRRLTCLSLFWHFLDIVWIGVFTFVYLASVI
;
A
#
# COMPACT_ATOMS: atom_id res chain seq x y z
N MET A 1 -6.69 30.86 -19.83
CA MET A 1 -5.81 29.69 -20.06
C MET A 1 -5.25 29.06 -18.78
N LEU A 2 -4.91 29.82 -17.72
CA LEU A 2 -4.42 29.24 -16.46
C LEU A 2 -5.47 28.44 -15.65
N LEU A 3 -6.75 28.85 -15.69
CA LEU A 3 -7.84 28.14 -15.00
C LEU A 3 -8.13 26.74 -15.56
N LEU A 4 -7.99 26.55 -16.87
CA LEU A 4 -8.19 25.24 -17.52
C LEU A 4 -7.06 24.26 -17.18
N SER A 5 -5.81 24.75 -17.11
CA SER A 5 -4.66 23.93 -16.70
C SER A 5 -4.79 23.42 -15.26
N SER A 6 -5.22 24.27 -14.32
CA SER A 6 -5.41 23.89 -12.91
C SER A 6 -6.48 22.81 -12.73
N ILE A 7 -7.58 22.88 -13.49
CA ILE A 7 -8.66 21.88 -13.45
C ILE A 7 -8.23 20.55 -14.08
N THR A 8 -7.51 20.58 -15.21
CA THR A 8 -6.97 19.36 -15.83
C THR A 8 -5.89 18.70 -14.99
N PHE A 9 -5.01 19.46 -14.32
CA PHE A 9 -4.03 18.92 -13.40
C PHE A 9 -4.69 18.27 -12.18
N GLY A 10 -5.75 18.87 -11.62
CA GLY A 10 -6.52 18.27 -10.53
C GLY A 10 -7.17 16.94 -10.91
N CYS A 11 -7.85 16.87 -12.06
CA CYS A 11 -8.46 15.63 -12.55
C CYS A 11 -7.43 14.55 -12.91
N ALA A 12 -6.32 14.93 -13.54
CA ALA A 12 -5.25 13.99 -13.87
C ALA A 12 -4.57 13.44 -12.59
N MET A 13 -4.30 14.30 -11.61
CA MET A 13 -3.72 13.90 -10.33
C MET A 13 -4.63 12.96 -9.55
N LEU A 14 -5.94 13.23 -9.51
CA LEU A 14 -6.93 12.32 -8.94
C LEU A 14 -6.98 10.97 -9.66
N GLY A 15 -6.86 10.96 -10.99
CA GLY A 15 -6.78 9.74 -11.78
C GLY A 15 -5.58 8.87 -11.41
N TRP A 16 -4.38 9.46 -11.33
CA TRP A 16 -3.17 8.73 -10.92
C TRP A 16 -3.24 8.23 -9.48
N LEU A 17 -3.83 9.02 -8.58
CA LEU A 17 -4.00 8.68 -7.17
C LEU A 17 -5.00 7.52 -6.98
N ALA A 18 -6.08 7.50 -7.77
CA ALA A 18 -7.01 6.37 -7.82
C ALA A 18 -6.35 5.09 -8.38
N VAL A 19 -5.50 5.22 -9.39
CA VAL A 19 -4.75 4.08 -9.95
C VAL A 19 -3.78 3.50 -8.91
N THR A 20 -3.02 4.31 -8.18
CA THR A 20 -2.14 3.82 -7.10
C THR A 20 -2.92 3.18 -5.97
N PHE A 21 -4.10 3.72 -5.64
CA PHE A 21 -4.98 3.14 -4.63
C PHE A 21 -5.51 1.75 -5.04
N LEU A 22 -5.96 1.60 -6.29
CA LEU A 22 -6.44 0.31 -6.83
C LEU A 22 -5.32 -0.74 -6.90
N LEU A 23 -4.12 -0.34 -7.34
CA LEU A 23 -2.95 -1.21 -7.35
C LEU A 23 -2.60 -1.69 -5.93
N GLY A 24 -2.60 -0.80 -4.95
CA GLY A 24 -2.38 -1.15 -3.54
C GLY A 24 -3.46 -2.08 -2.97
N LEU A 25 -4.73 -1.87 -3.34
CA LEU A 25 -5.83 -2.76 -2.95
C LEU A 25 -5.69 -4.16 -3.54
N GLY A 26 -5.34 -4.24 -4.83
CA GLY A 26 -5.09 -5.51 -5.51
C GLY A 26 -3.92 -6.27 -4.88
N PHE A 27 -2.87 -5.55 -4.52
CA PHE A 27 -1.74 -6.11 -3.80
C PHE A 27 -2.14 -6.68 -2.42
N LEU A 28 -2.86 -5.89 -1.62
CA LEU A 28 -3.36 -6.32 -0.31
C LEU A 28 -4.28 -7.56 -0.42
N TRP A 29 -5.11 -7.62 -1.46
CA TRP A 29 -5.98 -8.76 -1.74
C TRP A 29 -5.20 -10.03 -2.06
N LEU A 30 -4.19 -9.93 -2.92
CA LEU A 30 -3.32 -11.07 -3.26
C LEU A 30 -2.59 -11.57 -2.00
N GLU A 31 -2.04 -10.67 -1.20
CA GLU A 31 -1.35 -10.98 0.05
C GLU A 31 -2.28 -11.71 1.03
N PHE A 32 -3.52 -11.22 1.22
CA PHE A 32 -4.52 -11.87 2.06
C PHE A 32 -4.94 -13.26 1.54
N ARG A 33 -5.04 -13.42 0.22
CA ARG A 33 -5.40 -14.70 -0.39
C ARG A 33 -4.30 -15.75 -0.20
N GLU A 34 -3.04 -15.34 -0.36
CA GLU A 34 -1.87 -16.19 -0.09
C GLU A 34 -1.85 -16.63 1.37
N PHE A 35 -2.11 -15.69 2.28
CA PHE A 35 -2.23 -15.95 3.72
C PHE A 35 -3.34 -16.96 4.04
N GLY A 36 -4.50 -16.81 3.41
CA GLY A 36 -5.65 -17.71 3.57
C GLY A 36 -5.42 -19.10 2.96
N HIS A 37 -4.64 -19.19 1.88
CA HIS A 37 -4.24 -20.45 1.27
C HIS A 37 -3.25 -21.21 2.17
N LEU A 38 -2.22 -20.52 2.70
CA LEU A 38 -1.24 -21.08 3.64
C LEU A 38 -1.88 -21.56 4.96
N LEU A 39 -2.90 -20.85 5.45
CA LEU A 39 -3.70 -21.27 6.60
C LEU A 39 -4.55 -22.53 6.31
N ASN A 40 -5.14 -22.64 5.11
CA ASN A 40 -5.97 -23.77 4.72
C ASN A 40 -5.16 -25.04 4.43
N GLU A 41 -3.92 -24.92 3.95
CA GLU A 41 -3.01 -26.06 3.74
C GLU A 41 -2.47 -26.66 5.06
N GLY A 42 -2.88 -26.15 6.23
CA GLY A 42 -2.53 -26.74 7.52
C GLY A 42 -1.12 -26.37 8.00
N PHE A 43 -0.45 -25.41 7.36
CA PHE A 43 0.78 -24.77 7.85
C PHE A 43 0.44 -23.69 8.88
N GLY A 44 -0.27 -24.08 9.94
CA GLY A 44 -0.52 -23.18 11.07
C GLY A 44 0.79 -22.76 11.77
N PRO A 45 0.80 -21.61 12.47
CA PRO A 45 1.95 -21.10 13.25
C PRO A 45 2.47 -22.05 14.35
N ASN A 46 1.84 -23.23 14.50
CA ASN A 46 2.14 -24.24 15.50
C ASN A 46 3.12 -25.34 15.03
N ARG A 47 3.56 -25.33 13.76
CA ARG A 47 4.47 -26.37 13.20
C ARG A 47 5.96 -26.00 13.19
N SER A 48 6.32 -24.72 13.09
CA SER A 48 7.72 -24.27 13.04
C SER A 48 7.85 -22.79 13.37
N ALA A 49 8.91 -22.42 14.11
CA ALA A 49 9.21 -21.03 14.49
C ALA A 49 9.36 -20.09 13.27
N PHE A 50 9.74 -20.62 12.11
CA PHE A 50 9.90 -19.88 10.86
C PHE A 50 8.57 -19.36 10.29
N LEU A 51 7.49 -20.15 10.38
CA LEU A 51 6.17 -19.75 9.88
C LEU A 51 5.53 -18.68 10.78
N SER A 52 5.74 -18.74 12.09
CA SER A 52 5.19 -17.75 13.04
C SER A 52 5.85 -16.38 12.90
N SER A 53 7.17 -16.33 12.70
CA SER A 53 7.89 -15.06 12.45
C SER A 53 7.53 -14.48 11.09
N PHE A 54 7.39 -15.32 10.06
CA PHE A 54 6.88 -14.91 8.74
C PHE A 54 5.50 -14.28 8.82
N PHE A 55 4.55 -14.96 9.47
CA PHE A 55 3.17 -14.49 9.60
C PHE A 55 3.08 -13.15 10.36
N THR A 56 3.92 -12.98 11.39
CA THR A 56 3.98 -11.73 12.15
C THR A 56 4.58 -10.60 11.31
N LEU A 57 5.65 -10.88 10.56
CA LEU A 57 6.33 -9.87 9.74
C LEU A 57 5.46 -9.43 8.55
N VAL A 58 4.88 -10.38 7.81
CA VAL A 58 3.95 -10.10 6.71
C VAL A 58 2.66 -9.49 7.23
N GLY A 59 2.10 -10.01 8.32
CA GLY A 59 0.87 -9.47 8.92
C GLY A 59 1.03 -8.03 9.41
N THR A 60 2.16 -7.70 10.05
CA THR A 60 2.46 -6.30 10.42
C THR A 60 2.66 -5.44 9.18
N HIS A 61 3.34 -5.94 8.14
CA HIS A 61 3.51 -5.22 6.88
C HIS A 61 2.17 -4.91 6.18
N GLY A 62 1.32 -5.91 5.99
CA GLY A 62 -0.02 -5.73 5.42
C GLY A 62 -0.89 -4.76 6.21
N LEU A 63 -0.79 -4.77 7.56
CA LEU A 63 -1.44 -3.75 8.40
C LEU A 63 -0.91 -2.33 8.12
N HIS A 64 0.39 -2.15 7.91
CA HIS A 64 0.97 -0.85 7.54
C HIS A 64 0.50 -0.39 6.16
N VAL A 65 0.44 -1.29 5.16
CA VAL A 65 -0.09 -0.98 3.83
C VAL A 65 -1.55 -0.54 3.94
N ALA A 66 -2.38 -1.27 4.69
CA ALA A 66 -3.79 -0.94 4.91
C ALA A 66 -3.97 0.45 5.56
N MET A 67 -3.16 0.80 6.57
CA MET A 67 -3.18 2.14 7.18
C MET A 67 -2.77 3.24 6.18
N GLY A 68 -1.74 2.99 5.37
CA GLY A 68 -1.33 3.90 4.30
C GLY A 68 -2.43 4.12 3.26
N LEU A 69 -3.13 3.05 2.89
CA LEU A 69 -4.23 3.06 1.93
C LEU A 69 -5.41 3.88 2.47
N VAL A 70 -5.79 3.70 3.74
CA VAL A 70 -6.82 4.50 4.40
C VAL A 70 -6.42 5.98 4.42
N TRP A 71 -5.17 6.31 4.74
CA TRP A 71 -4.68 7.69 4.70
C TRP A 71 -4.81 8.27 3.28
N MET A 72 -4.38 7.53 2.26
CA MET A 72 -4.50 7.94 0.86
C MET A 72 -5.95 8.22 0.47
N ALA A 73 -6.89 7.37 0.86
CA ALA A 73 -8.33 7.56 0.61
C ALA A 73 -8.88 8.83 1.29
N VAL A 74 -8.49 9.09 2.54
CA VAL A 74 -8.92 10.30 3.26
C VAL A 74 -8.39 11.56 2.58
N LEU A 75 -7.15 11.56 2.11
CA LEU A 75 -6.58 12.68 1.35
C LEU A 75 -7.26 12.86 0.00
N ALA A 76 -7.51 11.76 -0.73
CA ALA A 76 -8.26 11.81 -1.98
C ALA A 76 -9.65 12.43 -1.79
N ALA A 77 -10.36 12.02 -0.74
CA ALA A 77 -11.67 12.58 -0.39
C ALA A 77 -11.59 14.08 0.01
N GLN A 78 -10.54 14.50 0.73
CA GLN A 78 -10.31 15.90 1.06
C GLN A 78 -10.08 16.77 -0.18
N ILE A 79 -9.25 16.31 -1.12
CA ILE A 79 -8.96 17.02 -2.38
C ILE A 79 -10.22 17.15 -3.25
N ILE A 80 -11.07 16.11 -3.29
CA ILE A 80 -12.34 16.14 -4.03
C ILE A 80 -13.32 17.13 -3.41
N CYS A 81 -13.43 17.16 -2.07
CA CYS A 81 -14.33 18.08 -1.37
C CYS A 81 -13.82 19.53 -1.32
N ASN A 82 -12.50 19.75 -1.38
CA ASN A 82 -11.89 21.08 -1.34
C ASN A 82 -10.82 21.21 -2.45
N PRO A 83 -11.20 21.71 -3.64
CA PRO A 83 -10.26 21.88 -4.77
C PRO A 83 -9.27 23.03 -4.59
N ALA A 84 -9.30 23.75 -3.46
CA ALA A 84 -8.33 24.80 -3.14
C ALA A 84 -6.99 24.16 -2.78
N MET A 85 -6.10 24.01 -3.77
CA MET A 85 -4.74 23.47 -3.63
C MET A 85 -3.99 24.15 -2.47
N SER A 86 -4.05 23.54 -1.29
CA SER A 86 -3.28 23.99 -0.14
C SER A 86 -1.91 23.33 -0.19
N GLU A 87 -0.83 24.10 -0.01
CA GLU A 87 0.53 23.54 0.13
C GLU A 87 0.61 22.46 1.23
N CYS A 88 -0.34 22.49 2.17
CA CYS A 88 -0.49 21.48 3.20
C CYS A 88 -0.83 20.08 2.64
N GLU A 89 -1.66 19.98 1.60
CA GLU A 89 -2.01 18.71 0.97
C GLU A 89 -0.86 18.16 0.13
N ILE A 90 -0.14 19.02 -0.59
CA ILE A 90 1.06 18.63 -1.34
C ILE A 90 2.11 18.07 -0.36
N ARG A 91 2.33 18.74 0.78
CA ARG A 91 3.27 18.26 1.80
C ARG A 91 2.83 16.91 2.41
N ARG A 92 1.53 16.69 2.60
CA ARG A 92 0.98 15.41 3.08
C ARG A 92 1.14 14.30 2.03
N LEU A 93 0.91 14.61 0.75
CA LEU A 93 1.12 13.70 -0.38
C LEU A 93 2.58 13.29 -0.51
N THR A 94 3.52 14.22 -0.40
CA THR A 94 4.96 13.90 -0.42
C THR A 94 5.35 12.99 0.73
N CYS A 95 4.84 13.26 1.94
CA CYS A 95 5.07 12.39 3.10
C CYS A 95 4.50 10.98 2.89
N LEU A 96 3.26 10.88 2.37
CA LEU A 96 2.63 9.61 2.02
C LEU A 96 3.41 8.86 0.93
N SER A 97 3.88 9.55 -0.10
CA SER A 97 4.68 8.97 -1.17
C SER A 97 5.99 8.40 -0.65
N LEU A 98 6.65 9.10 0.28
CA LEU A 98 7.88 8.62 0.91
C LEU A 98 7.62 7.36 1.75
N PHE A 99 6.51 7.36 2.49
CA PHE A 99 6.05 6.21 3.27
C PHE A 99 5.72 5.00 2.38
N TRP A 100 5.05 5.23 1.25
CA TRP A 100 4.70 4.18 0.29
C TRP A 100 5.93 3.55 -0.34
N HIS A 101 6.92 4.37 -0.70
CA HIS A 101 8.18 3.90 -1.27
C HIS A 101 8.99 3.08 -0.24
N PHE A 102 8.93 3.48 1.03
CA PHE A 102 9.54 2.71 2.11
C PHE A 102 8.88 1.33 2.29
N LEU A 103 7.55 1.27 2.25
CA LEU A 103 6.80 0.01 2.27
C LEU A 103 7.19 -0.91 1.09
N ASP A 104 7.24 -0.37 -0.12
CA ASP A 104 7.65 -1.13 -1.32
C ASP A 104 9.05 -1.76 -1.17
N ILE A 105 10.03 -1.00 -0.65
CA ILE A 105 11.40 -1.49 -0.39
C ILE A 105 11.40 -2.63 0.63
N VAL A 106 10.68 -2.48 1.74
CA VAL A 106 10.58 -3.54 2.76
C VAL A 106 9.96 -4.79 2.16
N TRP A 107 8.93 -4.65 1.33
CA TRP A 107 8.29 -5.78 0.66
C TRP A 107 9.23 -6.52 -0.28
N ILE A 108 10.01 -5.80 -1.11
CA ILE A 108 11.03 -6.42 -1.97
C ILE A 108 12.02 -7.24 -1.13
N GLY A 109 12.42 -6.73 0.04
CA GLY A 109 13.25 -7.48 0.99
C GLY A 109 12.58 -8.77 1.45
N VAL A 110 11.33 -8.71 1.91
CA VAL A 110 10.56 -9.88 2.34
C VAL A 110 10.41 -10.90 1.21
N PHE A 111 10.05 -10.45 0.01
CA PHE A 111 9.92 -11.32 -1.15
C PHE A 111 11.24 -12.01 -1.50
N THR A 112 12.35 -11.28 -1.46
CA THR A 112 13.68 -11.84 -1.76
C THR A 112 14.11 -12.87 -0.72
N PHE A 113 14.01 -12.52 0.57
CA PHE A 113 14.47 -13.42 1.65
C PHE A 113 13.55 -14.61 1.88
N VAL A 114 12.25 -14.45 1.69
CA VAL A 114 11.30 -15.54 1.96
C VAL A 114 11.01 -16.36 0.72
N TYR A 115 10.60 -15.73 -0.39
CA TYR A 115 10.21 -16.49 -1.59
C TYR A 115 11.42 -17.00 -2.36
N LEU A 116 12.46 -16.17 -2.57
CA LEU A 116 13.64 -16.62 -3.31
C LEU A 116 14.53 -17.55 -2.48
N ALA A 117 14.77 -17.25 -1.20
CA ALA A 117 15.64 -18.09 -0.37
C ALA A 117 14.97 -19.39 0.11
N SER A 118 13.63 -19.50 0.09
CA SER A 118 12.95 -20.79 0.34
C SER A 118 12.91 -21.72 -0.87
N VAL A 119 13.16 -21.20 -2.07
CA VAL A 119 13.25 -21.99 -3.32
C VAL A 119 14.64 -22.63 -3.50
N ILE A 120 15.64 -22.23 -2.72
CA ILE A 120 17.02 -22.78 -2.69
C ILE A 120 17.16 -23.72 -1.50
#